data_AF-A0A420DAS3-F1
#
_entry.id   AF-A0A420DAS3-F1
#
_cell.length_a   1.000
_cell.length_b   1.000
_cell.length_c   1.000
_cell.angle_alpha   90.00
_cell.angle_beta   90.00
_cell.angle_gamma   90.00
#
_symmetry.space_group_name_H-M   'P 1'
#
loop_
_entity.id
_entity.type
_entity.pdbx_description
1 polymer ?
#
loop_
_entity_poly.entity_id
_entity_poly.type
_entity_poly.pdbx_seq_one_letter_code
_entity_poly.pdbx_strand_id
1 'polypeptide(L)'
;MKQADYIHLLKIIAVLVLFIFIPALLFYFGIVVPEYCACDKTMYEGQKGVDIWGDIVYCDGESQDVAEAFFQLFTIVLLGCLALLAFIRFLIYRIKKNNK
;
A
#
# COMPACT_ATOMS: atom_id res chain seq x y z
N MET A 1 12.29 -30.25 -9.26
CA MET A 1 12.84 -28.88 -9.41
C MET A 1 14.04 -28.77 -8.50
N LYS A 2 15.20 -28.26 -8.94
CA LYS A 2 16.35 -28.11 -8.04
C LYS A 2 16.04 -26.99 -7.04
N GLN A 3 16.53 -27.10 -5.81
CA GLN A 3 16.27 -26.12 -4.75
C GLN A 3 16.71 -24.70 -5.11
N ALA A 4 17.77 -24.57 -5.92
CA ALA A 4 18.22 -23.30 -6.48
C ALA A 4 17.15 -22.64 -7.36
N ASP A 5 16.43 -23.43 -8.17
CA ASP A 5 15.35 -22.96 -9.05
C ASP A 5 14.18 -22.40 -8.22
N TYR A 6 13.86 -23.03 -7.08
CA TYR A 6 12.79 -22.58 -6.18
C TYR A 6 13.11 -21.24 -5.51
N ILE A 7 14.34 -21.05 -5.04
CA ILE A 7 14.78 -19.76 -4.49
C ILE A 7 14.77 -18.68 -5.58
N HIS A 8 15.13 -19.02 -6.81
CA HIS A 8 15.10 -18.10 -7.94
C HIS A 8 13.66 -17.67 -8.28
N LEU A 9 12.71 -18.61 -8.28
CA LEU A 9 11.28 -18.33 -8.46
C LEU A 9 10.73 -17.39 -7.37
N LEU A 10 11.02 -17.68 -6.09
CA LEU A 10 10.59 -16.82 -4.98
C LEU A 10 11.12 -15.38 -5.11
N LYS A 11 12.36 -15.22 -5.57
CA LYS A 11 12.94 -13.89 -5.84
C LYS A 11 12.22 -13.17 -6.98
N ILE A 12 11.89 -13.87 -8.07
CA ILE A 12 11.13 -13.28 -9.19
C ILE A 12 9.76 -12.81 -8.70
N ILE A 13 9.05 -13.64 -7.93
CA ILE A 13 7.75 -13.28 -7.34
C ILE A 13 7.89 -12.03 -6.45
N ALA A 14 8.92 -11.97 -5.60
CA ALA A 14 9.17 -10.80 -4.76
C ALA A 14 9.43 -9.52 -5.58
N VAL A 15 10.15 -9.62 -6.70
CA VAL A 15 10.38 -8.48 -7.60
C VAL A 15 9.07 -8.01 -8.27
N LEU A 16 8.23 -8.94 -8.72
CA LEU A 16 6.92 -8.60 -9.29
C LEU A 16 6.01 -7.92 -8.25
N VAL A 17 6.01 -8.40 -7.01
CA VAL A 17 5.25 -7.79 -5.92
C VAL A 17 5.79 -6.38 -5.62
N LEU A 18 7.10 -6.19 -5.59
CA LEU A 18 7.72 -4.86 -5.43
C LEU A 18 7.35 -3.91 -6.56
N PHE A 19 7.29 -4.40 -7.80
CA PHE A 19 6.93 -3.59 -8.96
C PHE A 19 5.51 -3.03 -8.88
N ILE A 20 4.57 -3.76 -8.26
CA ILE A 20 3.19 -3.28 -8.01
C ILE A 20 3.14 -2.43 -6.74
N PHE A 21 3.86 -2.85 -5.70
CA PHE A 21 3.85 -2.21 -4.39
C PHE A 21 4.39 -0.78 -4.44
N ILE A 22 5.51 -0.54 -5.12
CA ILE A 22 6.15 0.79 -5.14
C ILE A 22 5.24 1.88 -5.75
N PRO A 23 4.66 1.70 -6.95
CA PRO A 23 3.71 2.67 -7.51
C PRO A 23 2.47 2.84 -6.62
N ALA A 24 1.91 1.76 -6.08
CA ALA A 24 0.76 1.82 -5.19
C ALA A 24 1.08 2.60 -3.90
N LEU A 25 2.28 2.42 -3.35
CA LEU A 25 2.76 3.15 -2.16
C LEU A 25 2.93 4.64 -2.45
N LEU A 26 3.50 4.99 -3.60
CA LEU A 26 3.67 6.38 -4.02
C LEU A 26 2.32 7.06 -4.24
N PHE A 27 1.37 6.38 -4.89
CA PHE A 27 0.01 6.88 -5.07
C PHE A 27 -0.71 7.06 -3.72
N TYR A 28 -0.58 6.08 -2.82
CA TYR A 28 -1.20 6.13 -1.51
C TYR A 28 -0.68 7.32 -0.67
N PHE A 29 0.63 7.52 -0.58
CA PHE A 29 1.18 8.66 0.17
C PHE A 29 1.06 10.00 -0.55
N GLY A 30 1.05 9.99 -1.88
CA GLY A 30 1.01 11.21 -2.68
C GLY A 30 -0.39 11.81 -2.81
N ILE A 31 -1.43 10.97 -2.81
CA ILE A 31 -2.81 11.40 -3.13
C ILE A 31 -3.78 10.93 -2.05
N VAL A 32 -3.86 9.62 -1.80
CA VAL A 32 -4.91 9.04 -0.93
C VAL A 32 -4.80 9.53 0.52
N VAL A 33 -3.61 9.51 1.11
CA VAL A 33 -3.39 9.98 2.49
C VAL A 33 -3.62 11.49 2.61
N PRO A 34 -3.05 12.34 1.73
CA PRO A 34 -3.34 13.78 1.72
C PRO A 34 -4.83 14.12 1.64
N GLU A 35 -5.56 13.50 0.72
CA GLU A 35 -7.00 13.72 0.56
C GLU A 35 -7.78 13.29 1.81
N TYR A 36 -7.48 12.10 2.34
CA TYR A 36 -8.10 11.61 3.57
C TYR A 36 -7.84 12.56 4.76
N CYS A 37 -6.60 12.98 4.97
CA CYS A 37 -6.25 13.89 6.07
C CYS A 37 -6.82 15.31 5.88
N ALA A 38 -7.01 15.77 4.65
CA ALA A 38 -7.63 17.06 4.37
C ALA A 38 -9.12 17.07 4.76
N CYS A 39 -9.81 15.93 4.59
CA CYS A 39 -11.23 15.78 4.88
C CYS A 39 -11.56 15.22 6.28
N ASP A 40 -10.59 14.64 7.01
CA ASP A 40 -10.79 14.12 8.37
C ASP A 40 -11.24 15.19 9.38
N LYS A 41 -10.92 16.47 9.13
CA LYS A 41 -11.26 17.60 10.01
C LYS A 41 -12.50 18.38 9.59
N THR A 42 -13.12 18.04 8.47
CA THR A 42 -14.30 18.74 7.95
C THR A 42 -15.57 18.00 8.37
N MET A 43 -16.38 18.62 9.23
CA MET A 43 -17.57 18.01 9.84
C MET A 43 -18.89 18.33 9.09
N TYR A 44 -18.86 19.20 8.08
CA TYR A 44 -20.06 19.71 7.42
C TYR A 44 -19.94 19.63 5.89
N GLU A 45 -21.04 19.30 5.22
CA GLU A 45 -21.13 19.25 3.75
C GLU A 45 -20.73 20.59 3.11
N GLY A 46 -19.91 20.52 2.03
CA GLY A 46 -19.43 21.69 1.29
C GLY A 46 -18.18 22.36 1.86
N GLN A 47 -17.55 21.76 2.89
CA GLN A 47 -16.27 22.23 3.40
C GLN A 47 -15.13 21.83 2.47
N LYS A 48 -14.13 22.71 2.39
CA LYS A 48 -12.94 22.49 1.58
C LYS A 48 -11.76 22.24 2.50
N GLY A 49 -11.07 21.13 2.28
CA GLY A 49 -9.78 20.84 2.87
C GLY A 49 -8.66 21.45 2.04
N VAL A 50 -7.50 21.66 2.67
CA VAL A 50 -6.25 21.92 1.95
C VAL A 50 -5.36 20.72 2.21
N ASP A 51 -4.91 20.08 1.14
CA ASP A 51 -4.03 18.93 1.25
C ASP A 51 -2.58 19.36 1.60
N ILE A 52 -1.68 18.40 1.73
CA ILE A 52 -0.28 18.69 2.07
C ILE A 52 0.48 19.40 0.93
N TRP A 53 -0.08 19.42 -0.28
CA TRP A 53 0.49 20.07 -1.46
C TRP A 53 -0.02 21.50 -1.62
N GLY A 54 -1.01 21.91 -0.82
CA GLY A 54 -1.63 23.22 -0.90
C GLY A 54 -2.82 23.27 -1.86
N ASP A 55 -3.25 22.12 -2.38
CA ASP A 55 -4.40 22.00 -3.27
C ASP A 55 -5.70 21.97 -2.47
N ILE A 56 -6.74 22.60 -3.04
CA ILE A 56 -8.06 22.68 -2.45
C ILE A 56 -8.83 21.40 -2.79
N VAL A 57 -9.13 20.60 -1.78
CA VAL A 57 -9.92 19.37 -1.90
C VAL A 57 -11.34 19.66 -1.45
N TYR A 58 -12.32 19.21 -2.23
CA TYR A 58 -13.73 19.31 -1.87
C TYR A 58 -14.07 18.11 -0.98
N CYS A 59 -14.51 18.37 0.25
CA CYS A 59 -14.86 17.36 1.24
C CYS A 59 -16.38 17.33 1.43
N ASP A 60 -17.08 17.05 0.34
CA ASP A 60 -18.52 16.77 0.34
C ASP A 60 -18.75 15.38 0.96
N GLY A 61 -19.90 15.13 1.59
CA GLY A 61 -20.15 13.88 2.33
C GLY A 61 -19.85 12.60 1.52
N GLU A 62 -20.25 12.55 0.24
CA GLU A 62 -19.92 11.42 -0.64
C GLU A 62 -18.42 11.30 -0.93
N SER A 63 -17.71 12.42 -1.10
CA SER A 63 -16.26 12.41 -1.36
C SER A 63 -15.45 12.00 -0.13
N GLN A 64 -15.95 12.30 1.09
CA GLN A 64 -15.33 11.87 2.33
C GLN A 64 -15.42 10.35 2.52
N ASP A 65 -16.60 9.76 2.30
CA ASP A 65 -16.80 8.31 2.36
C ASP A 65 -15.94 7.58 1.32
N VAL A 66 -15.81 8.15 0.13
CA VAL A 66 -14.92 7.64 -0.92
C VAL A 66 -13.46 7.72 -0.46
N ALA A 67 -12.99 8.87 0.02
CA ALA A 67 -11.61 9.02 0.49
C ALA A 67 -11.26 8.02 1.61
N GLU A 68 -12.18 7.80 2.57
CA GLU A 68 -12.00 6.79 3.61
C GLU A 68 -11.96 5.36 3.05
N ALA A 69 -12.87 5.00 2.14
CA ALA A 69 -12.88 3.69 1.50
C ALA A 69 -11.59 3.42 0.72
N PHE A 70 -11.09 4.42 -0.02
CA PHE A 70 -9.81 4.34 -0.72
C PHE A 70 -8.64 4.21 0.27
N PHE A 71 -8.63 4.99 1.35
CA PHE A 71 -7.62 4.87 2.39
C PHE A 71 -7.59 3.45 2.99
N GLN A 72 -8.74 2.91 3.40
CA GLN A 72 -8.83 1.56 3.96
C GLN A 72 -8.38 0.50 2.95
N LEU A 73 -8.85 0.57 1.71
CA LEU A 73 -8.52 -0.38 0.66
C LEU A 73 -7.01 -0.40 0.36
N PHE A 74 -6.40 0.76 0.12
CA PHE A 74 -4.97 0.83 -0.16
C PHE A 74 -4.13 0.43 1.07
N THR A 75 -4.57 0.76 2.29
CA THR A 75 -3.88 0.32 3.51
C THR A 75 -3.84 -1.20 3.60
N ILE A 76 -4.98 -1.88 3.38
CA ILE A 76 -5.06 -3.34 3.42
C ILE A 76 -4.18 -3.97 2.33
N VAL A 77 -4.22 -3.43 1.11
CA VAL A 77 -3.43 -3.94 -0.01
C VAL A 77 -1.93 -3.79 0.28
N LEU A 78 -1.48 -2.62 0.75
CA LEU A 78 -0.08 -2.35 1.06
C LEU A 78 0.42 -3.23 2.22
N LEU A 79 -0.37 -3.39 3.28
CA LEU A 79 -0.05 -4.31 4.38
C LEU A 79 0.01 -5.77 3.90
N GLY A 80 -0.90 -6.18 3.03
CA GLY A 80 -0.90 -7.51 2.41
C GLY A 80 0.37 -7.76 1.59
N CYS A 81 0.81 -6.80 0.79
CA CYS A 81 2.07 -6.88 0.05
C CYS A 81 3.28 -6.99 0.99
N LEU A 82 3.32 -6.20 2.07
CA LEU A 82 4.40 -6.29 3.07
C LEU A 82 4.44 -7.65 3.75
N ALA A 83 3.28 -8.17 4.16
CA ALA A 83 3.16 -9.50 4.77
C ALA A 83 3.63 -10.59 3.82
N LEU A 84 3.26 -10.51 2.53
CA LEU A 84 3.68 -11.48 1.51
C LEU A 84 5.20 -11.43 1.27
N LEU A 85 5.80 -10.24 1.19
CA LEU A 85 7.26 -10.08 1.08
C LEU A 85 8.00 -10.64 2.30
N ALA A 86 7.48 -10.39 3.50
CA ALA A 86 8.02 -10.94 4.75
C ALA A 86 7.94 -12.48 4.76
N PHE A 87 6.81 -13.04 4.31
CA PHE A 87 6.61 -14.48 4.19
C PHE A 87 7.58 -15.11 3.17
N ILE A 88 7.77 -14.50 2.00
CA ILE A 88 8.75 -14.96 1.00
C ILE A 88 10.17 -14.96 1.59
N ARG A 89 10.56 -13.89 2.31
CA ARG A 89 11.85 -13.84 3.00
C ARG A 89 11.98 -14.94 4.05
N PHE A 90 10.93 -15.18 4.84
CA PHE A 90 10.90 -16.23 5.84
C PHE A 90 11.09 -17.63 5.21
N LEU A 91 10.42 -17.91 4.09
CA LEU A 91 10.60 -19.16 3.35
C LEU A 91 12.04 -19.32 2.86
N ILE A 92 12.63 -18.29 2.23
CA ILE A 92 14.03 -18.34 1.77
C ILE A 92 14.97 -18.60 2.95
N TYR A 93 14.75 -17.95 4.10
CA TYR A 93 15.54 -18.16 5.30
C TYR A 93 15.45 -19.60 5.82
N ARG A 94 14.24 -20.16 5.93
CA ARG A 94 14.04 -21.56 6.36
C ARG A 94 14.75 -22.56 5.45
N ILE A 95 14.69 -22.34 4.14
CA ILE A 95 15.30 -23.21 3.13
C ILE A 95 16.83 -23.16 3.24
N LYS A 96 17.41 -21.96 3.45
CA LYS A 96 18.85 -21.83 3.69
C LYS A 96 19.28 -22.46 5.01
N LYS A 97 18.47 -22.36 6.07
CA LYS A 97 18.77 -22.93 7.39
C LYS A 97 18.76 -24.46 7.37
N ASN A 98 17.78 -25.08 6.71
CA ASN A 98 17.70 -26.54 6.61
C ASN A 98 18.83 -27.17 5.75
N ASN A 99 19.58 -26.35 5.00
CA ASN A 99 20.71 -26.78 4.17
C ASN A 99 22.08 -26.65 4.85
N LYS A 100 22.11 -26.12 6.07
CA LYS A 100 23.32 -25.92 6.86
C LYS A 100 23.33 -26.92 8.01
#